data_AF-A0A0F7VUJ7-F1
#
_entry.id   AF-A0A0F7VUJ7-F1
#
_cell.length_a   1.000
_cell.length_b   1.000
_cell.length_c   1.000
_cell.angle_alpha   90.00
_cell.angle_beta   90.00
_cell.angle_gamma   90.00
#
_symmetry.space_group_name_H-M   'P 1'
#
loop_
_entity.id
_entity.type
_entity.pdbx_description
1 polymer ?
#
loop_
_entity_poly.entity_id
_entity_poly.type
_entity_poly.pdbx_seq_one_letter_code
_entity_poly.pdbx_strand_id
1 'polypeptide(L)' 'MSHRNAQTWQQLPSTSFGPSGATAHRRFSVWTKARVWAKPYRLVLDKLGARGELDWSRCAIDSVNMRAMKRGT' A
#
# COMPACT_ATOMS: atom_id res chain seq x y z
N MET A 1 19.46 -2.79 -11.78
CA MET A 1 18.89 -2.11 -10.61
C MET A 1 17.46 -2.59 -10.39
N SER A 2 17.22 -3.37 -9.34
CA SER A 2 15.88 -3.85 -8.97
C SER A 2 15.56 -3.34 -7.57
N HIS A 3 14.88 -2.20 -7.47
CA HIS A 3 14.33 -1.70 -6.21
C HIS A 3 12.93 -2.30 -6.03
N ARG A 4 12.85 -3.54 -5.52
CA ARG A 4 11.60 -4.11 -4.99
C ARG A 4 11.89 -4.78 -3.65
N ASN A 5 12.14 -3.97 -2.63
CA ASN A 5 12.08 -4.41 -1.24
C ASN A 5 10.68 -4.10 -0.72
N ALA A 6 9.88 -5.12 -0.47
CA ALA A 6 8.65 -4.95 0.30
C ALA A 6 9.06 -4.59 1.73
N GLN A 7 9.02 -3.29 2.06
CA GLN A 7 9.35 -2.84 3.41
C GLN A 7 8.31 -3.35 4.39
N THR A 8 8.77 -3.98 5.47
CA THR A 8 7.89 -4.39 6.56
C THR A 8 7.53 -3.17 7.42
N TRP A 9 6.43 -3.25 8.18
CA TRP A 9 6.05 -2.19 9.12
C TRP A 9 7.17 -1.86 10.12
N GLN A 10 8.04 -2.83 10.44
CA GLN A 10 9.19 -2.65 11.33
C GLN A 10 10.33 -1.82 10.71
N GLN A 11 10.39 -1.73 9.38
CA GLN A 11 11.39 -0.96 8.64
C GLN A 11 10.93 0.48 8.37
N LEU A 12 9.81 0.92 8.96
CA LEU A 12 9.37 2.31 8.84
C LEU A 12 10.29 3.23 9.66
N PRO A 13 10.79 4.32 9.05
CA PRO A 13 11.60 5.30 9.78
C PRO A 13 10.79 5.87 10.95
N SER A 14 11.23 5.58 12.18
CA SER A 14 10.59 6.07 13.41
C SER A 14 10.48 7.59 13.44
N THR A 15 11.47 8.29 12.86
CA THR A 15 11.56 9.75 12.80
C THR A 15 10.45 10.41 11.98
N SER A 16 9.92 9.73 10.96
CA SER A 16 8.92 10.32 10.04
C SER A 16 7.51 9.77 10.26
N PHE A 17 7.40 8.57 10.80
CA PHE A 17 6.12 7.85 10.84
C PHE A 17 5.30 8.09 12.10
N GLY A 18 5.88 8.70 13.15
CA GLY A 18 5.21 9.00 14.43
C GLY A 18 5.04 7.76 15.32
N PRO A 19 3.95 6.97 15.20
CA PRO A 19 3.85 5.64 15.81
C PRO A 19 4.91 4.63 15.36
N SER A 20 5.27 3.72 16.26
CA SER A 20 6.08 2.54 15.92
C SER A 20 5.40 1.67 14.86
N GLY A 21 6.20 0.94 14.08
CA GLY A 21 5.71 -0.01 13.08
C GLY A 21 4.64 -0.99 13.59
N ALA A 22 4.80 -1.47 14.82
CA ALA A 22 3.82 -2.36 15.45
C ALA A 22 2.47 -1.67 15.68
N THR A 23 2.48 -0.42 16.15
CA THR A 23 1.26 0.38 16.36
C THR A 23 0.57 0.68 15.04
N ALA A 24 1.34 1.02 14.01
CA ALA A 24 0.85 1.22 12.66
C ALA A 24 0.17 -0.03 12.10
N HIS A 25 0.82 -1.19 12.23
CA HIS A 25 0.28 -2.47 11.77
C HIS A 25 -1.02 -2.86 12.50
N ARG A 26 -1.11 -2.63 13.81
CA ARG A 26 -2.33 -2.88 14.59
C ARG A 26 -3.49 -1.99 14.10
N ARG A 27 -3.26 -0.69 13.93
CA ARG A 27 -4.27 0.25 13.42
C ARG A 27 -4.72 -0.13 12.01
N PHE A 28 -3.76 -0.46 11.13
CA PHE A 28 -4.04 -0.94 9.79
C PHE A 28 -4.95 -2.18 9.81
N SER A 29 -4.67 -3.14 10.69
CA SER A 29 -5.48 -4.35 10.85
C SER A 29 -6.91 -4.05 11.32
N VAL A 30 -7.07 -3.13 12.29
CA VAL A 30 -8.38 -2.71 12.81
C VAL A 30 -9.20 -2.04 11.70
N TRP A 31 -8.62 -1.09 10.97
CA TRP A 31 -9.31 -0.40 9.87
C TRP A 31 -9.64 -1.33 8.70
N THR A 32 -8.80 -2.32 8.45
CA THR A 32 -9.07 -3.36 7.45
C THR A 32 -10.27 -4.20 7.84
N LYS A 33 -10.36 -4.64 9.11
CA LYS A 33 -11.52 -5.38 9.63
C LYS A 33 -12.79 -4.53 9.59
N ALA A 34 -12.69 -3.25 9.93
CA ALA A 34 -13.79 -2.29 9.87
C ALA A 34 -14.08 -1.76 8.45
N ARG A 35 -13.41 -2.28 7.41
CA ARG A 35 -13.61 -1.92 5.99
C ARG A 35 -13.54 -0.41 5.69
N VAL A 36 -12.74 0.32 6.45
CA VAL A 36 -12.67 1.81 6.42
C VAL A 36 -12.06 2.33 5.11
N TRP A 37 -11.42 1.46 4.32
CA TRP A 37 -10.61 1.85 3.16
C TRP A 37 -11.36 2.40 1.95
N ALA A 38 -12.68 2.19 1.83
CA ALA A 38 -13.40 2.55 0.60
C ALA A 38 -13.27 4.05 0.23
N LYS A 39 -13.52 4.96 1.18
CA LYS A 39 -13.45 6.41 0.94
C LYS A 39 -12.01 6.93 0.78
N PRO A 40 -11.04 6.57 1.65
CA PRO A 40 -9.65 6.99 1.49
C PRO A 40 -9.04 6.52 0.17
N TYR A 41 -9.32 5.27 -0.22
CA TYR A 41 -8.78 4.72 -1.45
C TYR A 41 -9.30 5.49 -2.66
N ARG A 42 -10.61 5.78 -2.71
CA ARG A 42 -11.18 6.60 -3.78
C ARG A 42 -10.58 7.99 -3.83
N LEU A 43 -10.41 8.66 -2.70
CA LEU A 43 -9.82 10.00 -2.64
C LEU A 43 -8.37 10.03 -3.15
N VAL A 44 -7.57 9.02 -2.79
CA VAL A 44 -6.18 8.91 -3.27
C VAL A 44 -6.16 8.66 -4.78
N LEU A 45 -7.01 7.75 -5.25
CA LEU A 45 -7.15 7.44 -6.66
C LEU A 45 -7.61 8.64 -7.49
N ASP A 46 -8.60 9.39 -7.01
CA ASP A 46 -9.11 10.59 -7.67
C ASP A 46 -8.02 11.68 -7.71
N LYS A 47 -7.26 11.86 -6.62
CA LYS A 47 -6.15 12.84 -6.57
C LYS A 47 -4.99 12.48 -7.50
N LEU A 48 -4.61 11.20 -7.57
CA LEU A 48 -3.52 10.74 -8.43
C LEU A 48 -3.95 10.66 -9.90
N GLY A 49 -5.20 10.25 -10.16
CA GLY A 49 -5.81 10.27 -11.49
C GLY A 49 -5.91 11.69 -12.05
N ALA A 50 -6.33 12.67 -11.24
CA ALA A 50 -6.40 14.08 -11.64
C ALA A 50 -5.02 14.69 -11.98
N ARG A 51 -3.93 14.11 -11.47
CA ARG A 51 -2.55 14.56 -11.75
C ARG A 51 -1.91 13.85 -12.94
N GLY A 52 -2.58 12.86 -13.53
CA GLY A 52 -2.00 12.00 -14.56
C GLY A 52 -0.85 11.11 -14.07
N GLU A 53 -0.65 11.02 -12.74
CA GLU A 53 0.45 10.28 -12.11
C GLU A 53 0.12 8.79 -11.95
N LEU A 54 -1.14 8.39 -12.15
CA LEU A 54 -1.54 6.99 -12.08
C LEU A 54 -1.67 6.38 -13.48
N ASP A 55 -0.63 5.66 -13.91
CA ASP A 55 -0.80 4.68 -14.99
C ASP A 55 -1.53 3.45 -14.43
N TRP A 56 -2.85 3.53 -14.50
CA TRP A 56 -3.78 2.49 -14.08
C TRP A 56 -3.48 1.12 -14.69
N SER A 57 -3.00 1.09 -15.93
CA SER A 57 -2.68 -0.15 -16.64
C SER A 57 -1.48 -0.84 -16.00
N ARG A 58 -0.44 -0.07 -15.72
CA ARG A 58 0.76 -0.56 -15.05
C ARG A 58 0.48 -1.01 -13.62
N CYS A 59 -0.27 -0.23 -12.84
CA CYS A 59 -0.64 -0.60 -11.48
C CYS A 59 -1.48 -1.89 -11.41
N ALA A 60 -2.40 -2.09 -12.36
CA ALA A 60 -3.20 -3.31 -12.43
C ALA A 60 -2.34 -4.55 -12.76
N ILE A 61 -1.44 -4.43 -13.74
CA ILE A 61 -0.51 -5.50 -14.13
C ILE A 61 0.43 -5.85 -12.97
N ASP A 62 0.99 -4.85 -12.29
CA ASP A 62 1.87 -5.06 -11.13
C ASP A 62 1.14 -5.75 -9.97
N SER A 63 -0.13 -5.38 -9.73
CA SER A 63 -0.95 -5.99 -8.68
C SER A 63 -1.25 -7.47 -8.96
N VAL A 64 -1.53 -7.82 -10.22
CA VAL A 64 -1.75 -9.21 -10.65
C VAL A 64 -0.45 -10.01 -10.59
N ASN A 65 0.66 -9.44 -11.06
CA ASN A 65 1.98 -10.07 -11.01
C ASN A 65 2.42 -10.34 -9.57
N MET A 66 2.21 -9.40 -8.63
CA MET A 66 2.50 -9.64 -7.21
C MET A 66 1.64 -10.76 -6.62
N ARG A 67 0.35 -10.86 -7.02
CA ARG A 67 -0.53 -11.95 -6.56
C ARG A 67 -0.12 -13.30 -7.15
N ALA A 68 0.26 -13.34 -8.42
CA ALA A 68 0.72 -14.55 -9.10
C ALA A 68 2.05 -15.04 -8.48
N MET A 69 3.00 -14.14 -8.26
CA MET A 69 4.30 -14.46 -7.66
C MET A 69 4.16 -14.95 -6.21
N LYS A 70 3.21 -14.40 -5.43
CA LYS A 70 2.92 -14.86 -4.06
C LYS A 70 2.15 -16.20 -3.99
N ARG A 71 1.64 -16.71 -5.12
CA ARG A 71 0.93 -18.00 -5.22
C ARG A 71 1.75 -19.11 -5.89
N GLY A 72 2.91 -18.77 -6.48
CA GLY A 72 3.79 -19.69 -7.18
C GLY A 72 4.96 -20.23 -6.35
N THR A 73 4.95 -19.98 -5.03
CA THR A 73 5.84 -20.56 -4.00
C THR A 73 4.96 -21.15 -2.92
#